data_AF-A0AAU5EV62-F1
#
_entry.id   AF-A0AAU5EV62-F1
#
_cell.length_a   1.000
_cell.length_b   1.000
_cell.length_c   1.000
_cell.angle_alpha   90.00
_cell.angle_beta   90.00
_cell.angle_gamma   90.00
#
_symmetry.space_group_name_H-M   'P 1'
#
loop_
_entity.id
_entity.type
_entity.pdbx_description
1 polymer ?
#
loop_
_entity_poly.entity_id
_entity_poly.type
_entity_poly.pdbx_seq_one_letter_code
_entity_poly.pdbx_strand_id
1 'polypeptide(L)' 'MKVESEDALTIRHVAERLMTAHPRLDAGLVQSSVQTAYDELRYARVRTYLPVLMERRASDLLPYDEQTERQPDPR' A
#
# COMPACT_ATOMS: atom_id res chain seq x y z
N MET A 1 3.72 -5.10 26.17
CA MET A 1 4.08 -4.85 24.76
C MET A 1 3.24 -5.80 23.91
N LYS A 2 2.27 -5.29 23.13
CA LYS A 2 1.59 -6.16 22.15
C LYS A 2 2.62 -6.42 21.04
N VAL A 3 3.00 -7.68 20.85
CA VAL A 3 3.79 -8.08 19.68
C VAL A 3 2.91 -7.79 18.48
N GLU A 4 3.27 -6.77 17.69
CA GLU A 4 2.59 -6.51 16.43
C GLU A 4 2.78 -7.73 15.53
N SER A 5 1.68 -8.23 14.97
CA SER A 5 1.74 -9.34 14.03
C SER A 5 2.51 -8.93 12.78
N GLU A 6 3.20 -9.86 12.13
CA GLU A 6 3.90 -9.63 10.85
C GLU A 6 2.98 -9.00 9.79
N ASP A 7 1.71 -9.39 9.81
CA ASP A 7 0.65 -8.83 8.97
C ASP A 7 0.42 -7.33 9.28
N ALA A 8 0.39 -6.93 10.56
CA ALA A 8 0.22 -5.53 10.96
C ALA A 8 1.42 -4.66 10.56
N LEU A 9 2.64 -5.20 10.67
CA LEU A 9 3.85 -4.54 10.19
C LEU A 9 3.81 -4.36 8.67
N THR A 10 3.36 -5.38 7.95
CA THR A 10 3.21 -5.34 6.49
C THR A 10 2.20 -4.29 6.06
N ILE A 11 1.02 -4.25 6.68
CA ILE A 11 -0.02 -3.25 6.42
C ILE A 11 0.54 -1.83 6.63
N ARG A 12 1.23 -1.60 7.75
CA ARG A 12 1.83 -0.29 8.06
C ARG A 12 2.87 0.13 7.02
N HIS A 13 3.82 -0.75 6.69
CA HIS A 13 4.87 -0.42 5.72
C HIS A 13 4.30 -0.12 4.32
N VAL A 14 3.29 -0.86 3.88
CA VAL A 14 2.63 -0.60 2.59
C VAL A 14 1.91 0.75 2.62
N ALA A 15 1.19 1.06 3.70
CA ALA A 15 0.51 2.35 3.85
C ALA A 15 1.49 3.54 3.84
N GLU A 16 2.60 3.45 4.57
CA GLU A 16 3.64 4.49 4.59
C GLU A 16 4.24 4.75 3.20
N ARG A 17 4.50 3.69 2.44
CA ARG A 17 5.00 3.80 1.06
C ARG A 17 4.00 4.49 0.14
N LEU A 18 2.72 4.11 0.22
CA LEU A 18 1.68 4.73 -0.61
C LEU A 18 1.41 6.18 -0.22
N MET A 19 1.43 6.52 1.06
CA MET A 19 1.33 7.93 1.50
C MET A 19 2.50 8.76 0.99
N THR A 20 3.70 8.18 0.93
CA THR A 20 4.89 8.85 0.38
C THR A 20 4.77 9.03 -1.13
N ALA A 21 4.24 8.03 -1.85
CA ALA A 21 4.03 8.08 -3.29
C ALA A 21 2.88 9.01 -3.72
N HIS A 22 1.86 9.16 -2.85
CA HIS A 22 0.65 9.92 -3.12
C HIS A 22 0.38 10.98 -2.03
N PRO A 23 1.23 12.01 -1.90
CA PRO A 23 1.15 12.99 -0.81
C PRO A 23 -0.09 13.88 -0.84
N ARG A 24 -0.85 13.87 -1.95
CA ARG A 24 -2.10 14.62 -2.12
C ARG A 24 -3.35 13.83 -1.78
N LEU A 25 -3.23 12.50 -1.66
CA LEU A 25 -4.36 11.65 -1.30
C LEU A 25 -4.58 11.69 0.21
N ASP A 26 -5.85 11.59 0.60
CA ASP A 26 -6.21 11.51 2.01
C ASP A 26 -5.59 10.27 2.66
N ALA A 27 -5.00 10.46 3.84
CA ALA A 27 -4.35 9.36 4.56
C ALA A 27 -5.34 8.25 4.97
N GLY A 28 -6.59 8.61 5.28
CA GLY A 28 -7.65 7.64 5.57
C GLY A 28 -8.06 6.84 4.33
N LEU A 29 -8.09 7.47 3.16
CA LEU A 29 -8.30 6.79 1.88
C LEU A 29 -7.17 5.80 1.56
N VAL A 30 -5.91 6.18 1.78
CA VAL A 30 -4.76 5.27 1.61
C VAL A 30 -4.85 4.10 2.57
N GLN A 31 -5.11 4.35 3.86
CA GLN A 31 -5.22 3.29 4.87
C GLN A 31 -6.37 2.31 4.57
N SER A 32 -7.55 2.82 4.20
CA SER A 32 -8.69 1.97 3.85
C SER A 32 -8.46 1.14 2.59
N SER A 33 -7.74 1.68 1.60
CA SER A 33 -7.35 0.95 0.38
C SER A 33 -6.36 -0.18 0.68
N VAL A 34 -5.36 0.09 1.53
CA VAL A 34 -4.39 -0.93 1.98
C VAL A 34 -5.05 -2.01 2.81
N GLN A 35 -5.95 -1.64 3.72
CA GLN A 35 -6.70 -2.61 4.52
C GLN A 35 -7.57 -3.51 3.63
N THR A 36 -8.26 -2.93 2.65
CA THR A 36 -9.04 -3.69 1.66
C THR A 36 -8.15 -4.66 0.88
N ALA A 37 -6.99 -4.20 0.39
CA ALA A 37 -6.02 -5.05 -0.31
C ALA A 37 -5.50 -6.19 0.56
N TYR A 38 -5.23 -5.94 1.84
CA TYR A 38 -4.86 -6.99 2.79
C TYR A 38 -5.98 -8.01 2.95
N ASP A 39 -7.23 -7.57 3.15
CA ASP A 39 -8.35 -8.48 3.39
C ASP A 39 -8.63 -9.40 2.20
N GLU A 40 -8.41 -8.92 0.97
CA GLU A 40 -8.48 -9.74 -0.25
C GLU A 40 -7.34 -10.76 -0.35
N LEU A 41 -6.15 -10.43 0.16
CA LEU A 41 -4.92 -11.22 -0.01
C LEU A 41 -4.51 -12.02 1.23
N ARG A 42 -5.16 -11.82 2.39
CA ARG A 42 -4.75 -12.42 3.68
C ARG A 42 -4.72 -13.94 3.68
N TYR A 43 -5.46 -14.56 2.77
CA TYR A 43 -5.54 -16.00 2.57
C TYR A 43 -4.51 -16.55 1.55
N ALA A 44 -3.64 -15.69 1.02
CA ALA A 44 -2.58 -16.10 0.12
C ALA A 44 -1.64 -17.09 0.81
N ARG A 45 -1.41 -18.23 0.15
CA ARG A 45 -0.59 -19.32 0.69
C ARG A 45 0.90 -18.96 0.78
N VAL A 46 1.37 -18.04 -0.06
CA VAL A 46 2.75 -17.56 -0.07
C VAL A 46 2.78 -16.10 0.36
N ARG A 47 3.11 -15.87 1.64
CA ARG A 47 3.04 -14.53 2.26
C ARG A 47 4.23 -13.63 1.96
N THR A 48 5.35 -14.18 1.47
CA THR A 48 6.54 -13.40 1.09
C THR A 48 6.24 -12.31 0.05
N TYR A 49 5.26 -12.54 -0.82
CA TYR A 49 4.86 -11.58 -1.86
C TYR A 49 3.69 -10.67 -1.44
N LEU A 50 3.12 -10.89 -0.25
CA LEU A 50 1.97 -10.15 0.24
C LEU A 50 2.17 -8.62 0.19
N PRO A 51 3.32 -8.05 0.61
CA PRO A 51 3.53 -6.60 0.56
C PRO A 51 3.41 -6.02 -0.86
N VAL A 52 4.04 -6.68 -1.84
CA VAL A 52 4.06 -6.21 -3.24
C VAL A 52 2.68 -6.32 -3.88
N LEU A 53 1.97 -7.43 -3.63
CA LEU A 53 0.62 -7.63 -4.14
C LEU A 53 -0.36 -6.65 -3.50
N MET A 54 -0.23 -6.39 -2.20
CA MET A 54 -1.05 -5.40 -1.48
C MET A 54 -0.82 -4.00 -2.02
N GLU A 55 0.43 -3.58 -2.21
CA GLU A 55 0.75 -2.24 -2.72
C GLU A 55 0.14 -2.02 -4.11
N ARG A 56 0.27 -3.02 -5.00
CA ARG A 56 -0.34 -2.98 -6.33
C ARG A 56 -1.85 -2.87 -6.26
N ARG A 57 -2.48 -3.74 -5.47
CA ARG A 57 -3.94 -3.76 -5.34
C ARG A 57 -4.48 -2.50 -4.71
N ALA A 58 -3.81 -1.98 -3.67
CA ALA A 58 -4.18 -0.70 -3.06
C ALA A 58 -4.03 0.45 -4.06
N SER A 59 -2.98 0.46 -4.88
CA SER A 59 -2.81 1.46 -5.94
C SER A 59 -3.96 1.42 -6.96
N ASP A 60 -4.44 0.23 -7.33
CA ASP A 60 -5.60 0.07 -8.23
C ASP A 60 -6.92 0.55 -7.60
N LEU A 61 -7.00 0.60 -6.27
CA LEU A 61 -8.17 1.10 -5.53
C LEU A 61 -8.13 2.62 -5.32
N LEU A 62 -6.95 3.22 -5.39
CA LEU A 62 -6.78 4.67 -5.25
C LEU A 62 -7.24 5.39 -6.52
N PRO A 63 -7.84 6.59 -6.38
CA PRO A 63 -8.12 7.42 -7.52
C PRO A 63 -6.80 7.82 -8.20
N TYR A 64 -6.83 7.97 -9.53
CA TYR A 64 -5.66 8.38 -10.30
C TYR A 64 -5.09 9.69 -9.77
N ASP A 65 -3.85 9.66 -9.26
CA ASP A 65 -3.07 10.85 -8.96
C ASP A 65 -2.16 11.10 -10.16
N GLU A 66 -2.40 12.18 -10.91
CA GLU A 66 -1.71 12.54 -12.16
C GLU A 66 -0.18 12.82 -11.98
N GLN A 67 0.40 12.53 -10.82
CA GLN A 67 1.81 12.80 -10.47
C GLN A 67 2.73 11.57 -10.54
N THR A 68 2.22 10.32 -10.56
CA THR A 68 3.10 9.13 -10.58
C THR A 68 3.91 9.01 -11.89
N GLU A 69 3.52 9.70 -12.96
CA GLU A 69 4.29 9.78 -14.22
C GLU A 69 5.37 10.87 -14.26
N ARG A 70 5.56 11.69 -13.21
CA ARG A 70 6.61 12.73 -13.19
C ARG A 70 7.82 12.35 -12.32
N GLN A 71 8.49 11.25 -12.64
CA GLN A 71 9.92 11.15 -12.37
C GLN A 71 10.67 11.49 -13.66
N PRO A 72 11.08 12.74 -13.90
CA PRO A 72 11.91 13.06 -15.06
C PRO A 72 13.28 12.40 -14.87
N ASP A 73 13.64 11.58 -15.85
CA ASP A 73 14.98 11.04 -16.09
C ASP A 73 16.06 12.11 -15.90
N PRO A 74 17.02 11.95 -14.96
CA PRO A 74 18.13 12.88 -14.84
C PRO A 74 19.11 12.57 -15.99
N ARG A 75 18.97 13.33 -17.08
CA ARG A 75 19.99 13.40 -18.14
C ARG A 75 21.31 13.94 -17.60
#